data_AF-A0A1G9VAW9-F1
#
_entry.id   AF-A0A1G9VAW9-F1
#
_cell.length_a   1.000
_cell.length_b   1.000
_cell.length_c   1.000
_cell.angle_alpha   90.00
_cell.angle_beta   90.00
_cell.angle_gamma   90.00
#
_symmetry.space_group_name_H-M   'P 1'
#
loop_
_entity.id
_entity.type
_entity.pdbx_description
1 polymer ?
#
loop_
_entity_poly.entity_id
_entity_poly.type
_entity_poly.pdbx_seq_one_letter_code
_entity_poly.pdbx_strand_id
1 'polypeptide(L)'
;MDGEPEPVDPDAHLQDCADCQAWQERATALTRTLRVRPAVTPPDLVPAVLAAAPAPRQPGRWTRAALVAVATTQLALGIAQLIGVDAAHGGLMSGHLSNESTAWNIGLAVGMLWAALRTRAVAGLLAVLSGFLVLLIGYSVHDLIVGTVPVARVASHSLLLVGLGLLYALHRQSRLPAPSSPDRTSVPALRSTDAA
;
A
#
# COMPACT_ATOMS: atom_id res chain seq x y z
N MET A 1 -15.25 -27.05 35.52
CA MET A 1 -16.31 -26.07 35.24
C MET A 1 -16.78 -26.26 33.81
N ASP A 2 -17.46 -27.38 33.63
CA ASP A 2 -17.92 -28.00 32.39
C ASP A 2 -19.45 -28.20 32.42
N GLY A 3 -20.13 -27.66 33.45
CA GLY A 3 -21.59 -27.53 33.49
C GLY A 3 -22.34 -28.72 34.09
N GLU A 4 -21.64 -29.75 34.55
CA GLU A 4 -22.25 -30.92 35.21
C GLU A 4 -22.49 -30.67 36.71
N PRO A 5 -23.59 -31.21 37.28
CA PRO A 5 -23.86 -31.09 38.71
C PRO A 5 -22.80 -31.85 39.51
N GLU A 6 -21.97 -31.13 40.25
CA GLU A 6 -20.96 -31.72 41.12
C GLU A 6 -21.61 -32.36 42.35
N PRO A 7 -21.31 -33.63 42.67
CA PRO A 7 -21.92 -34.36 43.79
C PRO A 7 -21.50 -33.85 45.17
N VAL A 8 -20.46 -33.01 45.25
CA VAL A 8 -19.95 -32.37 46.46
C VAL A 8 -19.50 -30.97 46.06
N ASP A 9 -19.87 -29.94 46.83
CA ASP A 9 -19.36 -28.58 46.64
C ASP A 9 -17.90 -28.52 47.13
N PRO A 10 -16.91 -28.45 46.21
CA PRO A 10 -15.51 -28.46 46.58
C PRO A 10 -15.09 -27.18 47.28
N ASP A 11 -15.76 -26.04 47.03
CA ASP A 11 -15.48 -24.78 47.72
C ASP A 11 -15.95 -24.85 49.17
N ALA A 12 -17.09 -25.48 49.45
CA ALA A 12 -17.54 -25.73 50.83
C ALA A 12 -16.58 -26.68 51.57
N HIS A 13 -16.15 -27.79 50.95
CA HIS A 13 -15.20 -28.72 51.57
C HIS A 13 -13.83 -28.08 51.84
N LEU A 14 -13.35 -27.21 50.95
CA LEU A 14 -12.12 -26.45 51.14
C LEU A 14 -12.17 -25.54 52.37
N GLN A 15 -13.34 -25.05 52.79
CA GLN A 15 -13.46 -24.23 54.00
C GLN A 15 -13.30 -25.04 55.29
N ASP A 16 -13.69 -26.32 55.27
CA ASP A 16 -13.75 -27.17 56.48
C ASP A 16 -12.58 -28.16 56.60
N CYS A 17 -11.75 -28.35 55.56
CA CYS A 17 -10.65 -29.32 55.55
C CYS A 17 -9.25 -28.67 55.49
N ALA A 18 -8.52 -28.73 56.61
CA ALA A 18 -7.17 -28.17 56.74
C ALA A 18 -6.14 -28.80 55.76
N ASP A 19 -6.26 -30.09 55.46
CA ASP A 19 -5.34 -30.78 54.55
C ASP A 19 -5.49 -30.28 53.10
N CYS A 20 -6.72 -30.02 52.68
CA CYS A 20 -7.02 -29.47 51.36
C CYS A 20 -6.58 -28.01 51.23
N GLN A 21 -6.74 -27.20 52.28
CA GLN A 21 -6.21 -25.83 52.34
C GLN A 21 -4.68 -25.83 52.21
N ALA A 22 -3.99 -26.65 53.00
CA ALA A 22 -2.54 -26.78 52.95
C ALA A 22 -2.04 -27.31 51.59
N TRP A 23 -2.81 -28.15 50.91
CA TRP A 23 -2.51 -28.56 49.54
C TRP A 23 -2.71 -27.40 48.54
N GLN A 24 -3.81 -26.64 48.62
CA GLN A 24 -4.12 -25.53 47.71
C GLN A 24 -3.09 -24.40 47.80
N GLU A 25 -2.63 -24.07 49.01
CA GLU A 25 -1.57 -23.10 49.23
C GLU A 25 -0.26 -23.55 48.56
N ARG A 26 0.14 -24.81 48.74
CA ARG A 26 1.34 -25.38 48.10
C ARG A 26 1.23 -25.40 46.58
N ALA A 27 0.08 -25.79 46.04
CA ALA A 27 -0.16 -25.80 44.60
C ALA A 27 -0.13 -24.38 44.00
N THR A 28 -0.69 -23.40 44.69
CA THR A 28 -0.69 -21.99 44.29
C THR A 28 0.73 -21.41 44.34
N ALA A 29 1.48 -21.69 45.40
CA ALA A 29 2.87 -21.27 45.55
C ALA A 29 3.76 -21.84 44.42
N LEU A 30 3.64 -23.14 44.14
CA LEU A 30 4.37 -23.80 43.05
C LEU A 30 3.98 -23.24 41.67
N THR A 31 2.69 -23.00 41.44
CA THR A 31 2.22 -22.41 40.17
C THR A 31 2.81 -21.01 39.97
N ARG A 32 2.93 -20.23 41.04
CA ARG A 32 3.52 -18.89 41.01
C ARG A 32 5.02 -18.93 40.69
N THR A 33 5.78 -19.87 41.27
CA THR A 33 7.21 -20.00 40.97
C THR A 33 7.47 -20.46 39.54
N LEU A 34 6.59 -21.30 38.98
CA LEU A 34 6.71 -21.76 37.60
C LEU A 34 6.31 -20.70 36.57
N ARG A 35 5.33 -19.85 36.87
CA ARG A 35 4.80 -18.84 35.93
C ARG A 35 5.54 -17.51 35.96
N VAL A 36 6.08 -17.10 37.12
CA VAL A 36 6.74 -15.81 37.26
C VAL A 36 8.22 -15.97 36.96
N ARG A 37 8.58 -15.77 35.69
CA ARG A 37 9.98 -15.58 35.29
C ARG A 37 10.32 -14.09 35.42
N PRO A 38 11.50 -13.70 35.97
CA PRO A 38 11.92 -12.32 35.98
C PRO A 38 11.84 -11.73 34.58
N ALA A 39 11.18 -10.59 34.44
CA ALA A 39 11.14 -9.86 33.18
C ALA A 39 12.56 -9.37 32.90
N VAL A 40 13.28 -10.09 32.05
CA VAL A 40 14.56 -9.62 31.50
C VAL A 40 14.21 -8.48 30.57
N THR A 41 14.67 -7.26 30.86
CA THR A 41 14.60 -6.15 29.91
C THR A 41 15.45 -6.55 28.70
N PRO A 42 14.84 -6.86 27.53
CA PRO A 42 15.62 -7.25 26.38
C PRO A 42 16.48 -6.05 25.93
N PRO A 43 17.65 -6.30 25.34
CA PRO A 43 18.45 -5.22 24.78
C PRO A 43 17.64 -4.46 23.73
N ASP A 44 17.78 -3.14 23.68
CA ASP A 44 17.12 -2.33 22.67
C ASP A 44 17.73 -2.62 21.29
N LEU A 45 17.01 -3.43 20.50
CA LEU A 45 17.41 -3.80 19.15
C LEU A 45 16.91 -2.79 18.10
N VAL A 46 16.14 -1.76 18.48
CA VAL A 46 15.60 -0.78 17.52
C VAL A 46 16.71 -0.12 16.69
N PRO A 47 17.84 0.33 17.26
CA PRO A 47 18.92 0.91 16.47
C PRO A 47 19.56 -0.10 15.50
N ALA A 48 19.72 -1.35 15.94
CA ALA A 48 20.31 -2.41 15.12
C ALA A 48 19.39 -2.81 13.96
N VAL A 49 18.08 -2.91 14.20
CA VAL A 49 17.08 -3.19 13.17
C VAL A 49 16.99 -2.03 12.16
N LEU A 50 17.00 -0.78 12.62
CA LEU A 50 16.99 0.39 11.74
C LEU A 50 18.27 0.52 10.92
N ALA A 51 19.43 0.19 11.50
CA ALA A 51 20.71 0.18 10.78
C ALA A 51 20.81 -0.95 9.74
N ALA A 52 20.17 -2.09 10.02
CA ALA A 52 20.08 -3.22 9.08
C ALA A 52 18.98 -3.04 8.02
N ALA A 53 18.05 -2.11 8.21
CA ALA A 53 16.96 -1.87 7.29
C ALA A 53 17.50 -1.39 5.91
N PRO A 54 17.03 -1.99 4.80
CA PRO A 54 17.41 -1.54 3.47
C PRO A 54 17.02 -0.07 3.28
N ALA A 55 17.96 0.75 2.78
CA ALA A 55 17.65 2.12 2.41
C ALA A 55 16.53 2.12 1.35
N PRO A 56 15.48 2.94 1.49
CA PRO A 56 14.41 3.01 0.51
C PRO A 56 15.00 3.48 -0.82
N ARG A 57 14.81 2.69 -1.88
CA ARG A 57 15.20 3.10 -3.23
C ARG A 57 14.34 4.29 -3.65
N GLN A 58 14.99 5.37 -4.04
CA GLN A 58 14.31 6.48 -4.67
C GLN A 58 13.90 6.07 -6.09
N PRO A 59 12.64 6.28 -6.50
CA PRO A 59 12.22 6.02 -7.88
C PRO A 59 13.09 6.81 -8.86
N GLY A 60 13.37 6.23 -10.01
CA GLY A 60 14.23 6.81 -11.04
C GLY A 60 13.74 8.19 -11.45
N ARG A 61 14.64 9.19 -11.39
CA ARG A 61 14.35 10.59 -11.72
C ARG A 61 13.72 10.73 -13.11
N TRP A 62 14.18 9.91 -14.06
CA TRP A 62 13.66 9.86 -15.42
C TRP A 62 12.21 9.38 -15.50
N THR A 63 11.83 8.31 -14.79
CA THR A 63 10.44 7.82 -14.81
C THR A 63 9.49 8.84 -14.20
N ARG A 64 9.91 9.53 -13.13
CA ARG A 64 9.12 10.63 -12.55
C ARG A 64 8.99 11.80 -13.51
N ALA A 65 10.09 12.23 -14.14
CA ALA A 65 10.07 13.32 -15.12
C ALA A 65 9.19 12.99 -16.33
N ALA A 66 9.26 11.77 -16.85
CA ALA A 66 8.40 11.30 -17.93
C ALA A 66 6.92 11.28 -17.52
N LEU A 67 6.60 10.80 -16.31
CA LEU A 67 5.22 10.80 -15.81
C LEU A 67 4.70 12.23 -15.66
N VAL A 68 5.52 13.14 -15.13
CA VAL A 68 5.18 14.55 -15.05
C VAL A 68 4.88 15.09 -16.44
N ALA A 69 5.79 14.91 -17.41
CA ALA A 69 5.60 15.39 -18.78
C ALA A 69 4.29 14.89 -19.40
N VAL A 70 3.99 13.59 -19.32
CA VAL A 70 2.73 13.00 -19.82
C VAL A 70 1.53 13.63 -19.13
N ALA A 71 1.59 13.79 -17.80
CA ALA A 71 0.50 14.36 -17.03
C ALA A 71 0.28 15.85 -17.34
N THR A 72 1.34 16.63 -17.54
CA THR A 72 1.21 18.04 -17.97
C THR A 72 0.62 18.14 -19.37
N THR A 73 1.02 17.28 -20.31
CA THR A 73 0.43 17.25 -21.65
C THR A 73 -1.06 16.89 -21.59
N GLN A 74 -1.43 15.85 -20.82
CA GLN A 74 -2.84 15.47 -20.61
C GLN A 74 -3.64 16.61 -19.99
N LEU A 75 -3.07 17.31 -19.00
CA LEU A 75 -3.70 18.45 -18.33
C LEU A 75 -3.90 19.61 -19.31
N ALA A 76 -2.90 19.94 -20.12
CA ALA A 76 -3.00 20.98 -21.12
C ALA A 76 -4.10 20.69 -22.15
N LEU A 77 -4.21 19.44 -22.61
CA LEU A 77 -5.28 19.01 -23.51
C LEU A 77 -6.67 19.10 -22.84
N GLY A 78 -6.79 18.67 -21.58
CA GLY A 78 -8.05 18.81 -20.83
C GLY A 78 -8.46 20.26 -20.62
N ILE A 79 -7.51 21.15 -20.32
CA ILE A 79 -7.76 22.60 -20.19
C ILE A 79 -8.15 23.20 -21.55
N ALA A 80 -7.48 22.81 -22.63
CA ALA A 80 -7.81 23.21 -23.99
C ALA A 80 -9.26 22.83 -24.33
N GLN A 81 -9.67 21.60 -24.02
CA GLN A 81 -11.05 21.16 -24.19
C GLN A 81 -12.05 21.98 -23.34
N LEU A 82 -11.69 22.30 -22.10
CA LEU A 82 -12.53 23.08 -21.18
C LEU A 82 -12.81 24.50 -21.69
N ILE A 83 -11.82 25.15 -22.31
CA ILE A 83 -11.96 26.52 -22.85
C ILE A 83 -12.47 26.54 -24.31
N GLY A 84 -12.77 25.37 -24.88
CA GLY A 84 -13.42 25.25 -26.19
C GLY A 84 -12.51 25.36 -27.41
N VAL A 85 -11.18 25.23 -27.28
CA VAL A 85 -10.28 25.25 -28.45
C VAL A 85 -10.42 23.99 -29.34
N ASP A 86 -11.09 22.94 -28.86
CA ASP A 86 -11.43 21.72 -29.64
C ASP A 86 -12.94 21.62 -30.00
N ALA A 87 -13.72 22.70 -29.81
CA ALA A 87 -15.19 22.71 -29.90
C ALA A 87 -15.77 22.68 -31.33
N ALA A 88 -15.12 22.01 -32.28
CA ALA A 88 -15.60 21.98 -33.66
C ALA A 88 -16.90 21.16 -33.86
N HIS A 89 -17.30 20.26 -32.95
CA HIS A 89 -18.43 19.34 -33.20
C HIS A 89 -19.18 18.85 -31.93
N GLY A 90 -20.20 19.57 -31.43
CA GLY A 90 -21.12 18.97 -30.44
C GLY A 90 -22.23 19.90 -29.91
N GLY A 91 -23.50 19.58 -30.21
CA GLY A 91 -24.69 20.34 -29.76
C GLY A 91 -25.05 20.18 -28.28
N LEU A 92 -26.09 20.87 -27.79
CA LEU A 92 -26.37 21.13 -26.35
C LEU A 92 -26.45 19.91 -25.40
N MET A 93 -26.94 18.73 -25.84
CA MET A 93 -26.87 17.47 -25.05
C MET A 93 -25.46 16.89 -24.93
N SER A 94 -24.53 17.34 -25.79
CA SER A 94 -23.10 17.06 -25.73
C SER A 94 -22.41 17.82 -24.60
N GLY A 95 -22.98 18.92 -24.08
CA GLY A 95 -22.31 19.82 -23.12
C GLY A 95 -22.10 19.21 -21.73
N HIS A 96 -23.09 18.51 -21.19
CA HIS A 96 -22.97 17.88 -19.87
C HIS A 96 -21.98 16.71 -19.91
N LEU A 97 -22.10 15.82 -20.90
CA LEU A 97 -21.18 14.69 -21.09
C LEU A 97 -19.77 15.17 -21.47
N SER A 98 -19.63 16.27 -22.20
CA SER A 98 -18.31 16.87 -22.46
C SER A 98 -17.68 17.44 -21.19
N ASN A 99 -18.47 18.09 -20.33
CA ASN A 99 -17.99 18.61 -19.05
C ASN A 99 -17.53 17.46 -18.14
N GLU A 100 -18.31 16.38 -18.07
CA GLU A 100 -17.95 15.19 -17.31
C GLU A 100 -16.67 14.52 -17.85
N SER A 101 -16.57 14.32 -19.17
CA SER A 101 -15.36 13.78 -19.81
C SER A 101 -14.14 14.68 -19.59
N THR A 102 -14.32 16.00 -19.64
CA THR A 102 -13.25 16.97 -19.40
C THR A 102 -12.78 16.91 -17.94
N ALA A 103 -13.72 16.84 -17.00
CA ALA A 103 -13.43 16.68 -15.58
C ALA A 103 -12.65 15.39 -15.30
N TRP A 104 -13.03 14.26 -15.91
CA TRP A 104 -12.29 13.01 -15.82
C TRP A 104 -10.86 13.12 -16.35
N ASN A 105 -10.65 13.75 -17.51
CA ASN A 105 -9.32 13.94 -18.09
C ASN A 105 -8.40 14.79 -17.22
N ILE A 106 -8.91 15.93 -16.73
CA ILE A 106 -8.18 16.81 -15.82
C ILE A 106 -7.89 16.09 -14.50
N GLY A 107 -8.88 15.38 -13.95
CA GLY A 107 -8.74 14.62 -12.71
C GLY A 107 -7.66 13.53 -12.79
N LEU A 108 -7.62 12.76 -13.89
CA LEU A 108 -6.58 11.75 -14.12
C LEU A 108 -5.19 12.40 -14.27
N ALA A 109 -5.10 13.53 -14.97
CA ALA A 109 -3.84 14.27 -15.12
C ALA A 109 -3.31 14.79 -13.77
N VAL A 110 -4.17 15.40 -12.96
CA VAL A 110 -3.85 15.84 -11.60
C VAL A 110 -3.46 14.64 -10.71
N GLY A 111 -4.18 13.53 -10.83
CA GLY A 111 -3.86 12.28 -10.13
C GLY A 111 -2.46 11.78 -10.47
N MET A 112 -2.07 11.78 -11.75
CA MET A 112 -0.73 11.39 -12.19
C MET A 112 0.36 12.32 -11.67
N LEU A 113 0.13 13.65 -11.69
CA LEU A 113 1.05 14.62 -11.07
C LEU A 113 1.19 14.37 -9.56
N TRP A 114 0.09 14.14 -8.86
CA TRP A 114 0.09 13.82 -7.45
C TRP A 114 0.85 12.53 -7.15
N ALA A 115 0.64 11.48 -7.94
CA ALA A 115 1.36 10.21 -7.82
C ALA A 115 2.87 10.37 -8.08
N ALA A 116 3.26 11.25 -9.01
CA ALA A 116 4.66 11.58 -9.25
C ALA A 116 5.32 12.24 -8.02
N LEU A 117 4.59 13.05 -7.26
CA LEU A 117 5.07 13.69 -6.03
C LEU A 117 5.00 12.75 -4.82
N ARG A 118 3.93 11.95 -4.71
CA ARG A 118 3.66 11.06 -3.58
C ARG A 118 3.48 9.62 -4.05
N THR A 119 4.56 8.84 -3.98
CA THR A 119 4.59 7.42 -4.39
C THR A 119 3.53 6.57 -3.69
N ARG A 120 3.11 6.93 -2.46
CA ARG A 120 2.02 6.24 -1.74
C ARG A 120 0.69 6.25 -2.50
N ALA A 121 0.44 7.26 -3.34
CA ALA A 121 -0.78 7.37 -4.14
C ALA A 121 -0.77 6.49 -5.40
N VAL A 122 0.40 5.97 -5.82
CA VAL A 122 0.56 5.22 -7.07
C VAL A 122 -0.31 3.97 -7.10
N ALA A 123 -0.42 3.24 -5.99
CA ALA A 123 -1.19 2.00 -5.96
C ALA A 123 -2.70 2.23 -6.19
N GLY A 124 -3.27 3.25 -5.56
CA GLY A 124 -4.68 3.61 -5.74
C GLY A 124 -4.96 4.10 -7.16
N LEU A 125 -4.11 4.98 -7.69
CA LEU A 125 -4.27 5.48 -9.06
C LEU A 125 -4.08 4.39 -10.11
N LEU A 126 -3.17 3.44 -9.90
CA LEU A 126 -3.01 2.28 -10.77
C LEU A 126 -4.30 1.46 -10.86
N ALA A 127 -4.96 1.17 -9.75
CA ALA A 127 -6.21 0.40 -9.75
C ALA A 127 -7.31 1.13 -10.54
N VAL A 128 -7.52 2.42 -10.26
CA VAL A 128 -8.54 3.24 -10.93
C VAL A 128 -8.24 3.38 -12.43
N LEU A 129 -7.02 3.77 -12.79
CA LEU A 129 -6.64 3.99 -14.19
C LEU A 129 -6.68 2.70 -14.99
N SER A 130 -6.29 1.56 -14.41
CA SER A 130 -6.38 0.26 -15.08
C SER A 130 -7.82 -0.10 -15.42
N GLY A 131 -8.73 -0.01 -14.44
CA GLY A 131 -10.15 -0.30 -14.66
C GLY A 131 -10.79 0.61 -15.69
N PHE A 132 -10.51 1.92 -15.60
CA PHE A 132 -10.93 2.91 -16.59
C PHE A 132 -10.45 2.56 -17.99
N LEU A 133 -9.17 2.20 -18.15
CA LEU A 133 -8.56 1.94 -19.45
C LEU A 133 -9.10 0.66 -20.10
N VAL A 134 -9.38 -0.38 -19.31
CA VAL A 134 -10.01 -1.62 -19.81
C VAL A 134 -11.37 -1.31 -20.43
N LEU A 135 -12.22 -0.55 -19.73
CA LEU A 135 -13.53 -0.16 -20.24
C LEU A 135 -13.39 0.76 -21.46
N LEU A 136 -12.50 1.75 -21.40
CA LEU A 136 -12.26 2.70 -22.48
C LEU A 136 -11.79 2.01 -23.77
N ILE A 137 -10.92 1.00 -23.67
CA ILE A 137 -10.49 0.20 -24.82
C ILE A 137 -11.69 -0.53 -25.43
N GLY A 138 -12.54 -1.15 -24.60
CA GLY A 138 -13.76 -1.82 -25.09
C GLY A 138 -14.68 -0.88 -25.85
N TYR A 139 -14.98 0.29 -25.27
CA TYR A 139 -15.80 1.32 -25.93
C TYR A 139 -15.15 1.86 -27.20
N SER A 140 -13.84 2.12 -27.17
CA SER A 140 -13.11 2.64 -28.34
C SER A 140 -13.11 1.66 -29.50
N VAL A 141 -12.93 0.36 -29.23
CA VAL A 141 -13.00 -0.69 -30.26
C VAL A 141 -14.40 -0.76 -30.86
N HIS A 142 -15.44 -0.76 -30.01
CA HIS A 142 -16.82 -0.73 -30.45
C HIS A 142 -17.12 0.49 -31.34
N ASP A 143 -16.70 1.68 -30.90
CA ASP A 143 -16.92 2.94 -31.63
C ASP A 143 -16.18 2.99 -32.97
N LEU A 144 -14.99 2.39 -33.07
CA LEU A 144 -14.30 2.23 -34.35
C LEU A 144 -15.05 1.29 -35.30
N ILE A 145 -15.58 0.17 -34.79
CA ILE A 145 -16.33 -0.81 -35.59
C ILE A 145 -17.62 -0.20 -36.13
N VAL A 146 -18.34 0.56 -35.30
CA VAL A 146 -19.59 1.23 -35.70
C VAL A 146 -19.32 2.50 -36.52
N GLY A 147 -18.09 3.02 -36.50
CA GLY A 147 -17.69 4.22 -37.25
C GLY A 147 -18.20 5.53 -36.63
N THR A 148 -18.48 5.54 -35.32
CA THR A 148 -19.00 6.71 -34.60
C THR A 148 -17.93 7.74 -34.28
N VAL A 149 -16.66 7.33 -34.25
CA VAL A 149 -15.53 8.14 -33.77
C VAL A 149 -14.32 8.03 -34.71
N PRO A 150 -13.65 9.15 -35.06
CA PRO A 150 -12.44 9.11 -35.87
C PRO A 150 -11.25 8.50 -35.12
N VAL A 151 -10.38 7.80 -35.85
CA VAL A 151 -9.15 7.16 -35.32
C VAL A 151 -8.27 8.16 -34.55
N ALA A 152 -8.20 9.41 -35.01
CA ALA A 152 -7.46 10.48 -34.35
C ALA A 152 -7.94 10.74 -32.91
N ARG A 153 -9.25 10.67 -32.65
CA ARG A 153 -9.80 10.79 -31.29
C ARG A 153 -9.43 9.58 -30.44
N VAL A 154 -9.37 8.38 -31.01
CA VAL A 154 -8.95 7.20 -30.24
C VAL A 154 -7.46 7.23 -29.92
N ALA A 155 -6.63 7.73 -30.85
CA ALA A 155 -5.19 7.88 -30.67
C ALA A 155 -4.82 8.81 -29.51
N SER A 156 -5.65 9.80 -29.15
CA SER A 156 -5.38 10.69 -28.00
C SER A 156 -5.38 9.94 -26.66
N HIS A 157 -6.11 8.82 -26.55
CA HIS A 157 -6.11 7.97 -25.35
C HIS A 157 -4.80 7.21 -25.14
N SER A 158 -3.90 7.18 -26.13
CA SER A 158 -2.57 6.56 -25.99
C SER A 158 -1.74 7.18 -24.86
N LEU A 159 -1.93 8.47 -24.55
CA LEU A 159 -1.27 9.11 -23.41
C LEU A 159 -1.62 8.44 -22.08
N LEU A 160 -2.86 7.95 -21.93
CA LEU A 160 -3.30 7.24 -20.72
C LEU A 160 -2.62 5.86 -20.60
N LEU A 161 -2.41 5.16 -21.72
CA LEU A 161 -1.63 3.92 -21.77
C LEU A 161 -0.18 4.16 -21.33
N VAL A 162 0.45 5.22 -21.85
CA VAL A 162 1.82 5.60 -21.46
C VAL A 162 1.87 5.98 -19.98
N GLY A 163 0.90 6.77 -19.50
CA GLY A 163 0.76 7.13 -18.09
C GLY A 163 0.63 5.91 -17.17
N LEU A 164 -0.19 4.92 -17.55
CA LEU A 164 -0.34 3.67 -16.83
C LEU A 164 0.98 2.88 -16.76
N GLY A 165 1.69 2.77 -17.89
CA GLY A 165 3.00 2.12 -17.94
C GLY A 165 4.04 2.79 -17.04
N LEU A 166 4.07 4.12 -17.01
CA LEU A 166 4.96 4.90 -16.16
C LEU A 166 4.60 4.76 -14.66
N LEU A 167 3.31 4.77 -14.32
CA LEU A 167 2.85 4.49 -12.96
C LEU A 167 3.24 3.07 -12.51
N TYR A 168 3.10 2.09 -13.39
CA TYR A 168 3.51 0.71 -13.11
C TYR A 168 5.02 0.62 -12.89
N ALA A 169 5.81 1.28 -13.73
CA ALA A 169 7.26 1.34 -13.59
C ALA A 169 7.66 2.00 -12.26
N LEU A 170 7.03 3.11 -11.85
CA LEU A 170 7.26 3.75 -10.55
C LEU A 170 6.87 2.84 -9.39
N HIS A 171 5.74 2.15 -9.49
CA HIS A 171 5.29 1.19 -8.47
C HIS A 171 6.29 0.06 -8.29
N ARG A 172 6.77 -0.53 -9.39
CA ARG A 172 7.72 -1.64 -9.37
C ARG A 172 9.09 -1.21 -8.83
N GLN A 173 9.58 -0.03 -9.22
CA GLN A 173 10.83 0.54 -8.70
C GLN A 173 10.79 0.78 -7.19
N SER A 174 9.63 1.11 -6.66
CA SER A 174 9.43 1.38 -5.23
C SER A 174 9.33 0.09 -4.39
N ARG A 175 9.05 -1.06 -5.02
CA ARG A 175 8.92 -2.37 -4.35
C ARG A 175 10.16 -3.26 -4.46
N LEU A 176 11.12 -2.93 -5.32
CA LEU A 176 12.33 -3.74 -5.48
C LEU A 176 13.21 -3.65 -4.22
N PRO A 177 13.56 -4.80 -3.60
CA PRO A 177 14.53 -4.82 -2.50
C PRO A 177 15.83 -4.16 -2.91
N ALA A 178 16.49 -3.46 -1.99
CA ALA A 178 17.85 -3.04 -2.26
C ALA A 178 18.73 -4.30 -2.43
N PRO A 179 19.65 -4.34 -3.41
CA PRO A 179 20.62 -5.41 -3.48
C PRO A 179 21.39 -5.38 -2.16
N SER A 180 21.49 -6.55 -1.52
CA SER A 180 22.36 -6.75 -0.39
C SER A 180 23.78 -6.39 -0.84
N SER A 181 24.37 -5.35 -0.25
CA SER A 181 25.82 -5.14 -0.40
C SER A 181 26.51 -6.41 0.06
N PRO A 182 27.35 -7.06 -0.76
CA PRO A 182 28.00 -8.33 -0.41
C PRO A 182 29.11 -8.22 0.66
N ASP A 183 29.14 -7.16 1.47
CA ASP A 183 30.30 -6.83 2.31
C ASP A 183 29.94 -6.49 3.78
N ARG A 184 29.18 -7.36 4.45
CA ARG A 184 28.88 -7.21 5.90
C ARG A 184 28.92 -8.53 6.67
N THR A 185 29.91 -9.37 6.38
CA THR A 185 30.27 -10.52 7.23
C THR A 185 31.40 -10.22 8.21
N SER A 186 31.82 -8.97 8.39
CA SER A 186 32.63 -8.58 9.54
C SER A 186 31.71 -8.41 10.76
N VAL A 187 31.22 -9.53 11.30
CA VAL A 187 30.72 -9.57 12.68
C VAL A 187 31.91 -9.19 13.57
N PRO A 188 31.90 -8.04 14.28
CA PRO A 188 32.92 -7.79 15.27
C PRO A 188 32.75 -8.87 16.34
N ALA A 189 33.75 -9.73 16.50
CA ALA A 189 33.78 -10.68 17.59
C ALA A 189 33.59 -9.89 18.88
N LEU A 190 32.45 -10.09 19.56
CA LEU A 190 32.22 -9.60 20.90
C LEU A 190 33.32 -10.22 21.78
N ARG A 191 34.36 -9.44 22.08
CA ARG A 191 35.31 -9.79 23.12
C ARG A 191 34.53 -9.79 24.42
N SER A 192 34.28 -10.98 24.94
CA SER A 192 34.00 -11.18 26.36
C SER A 192 35.23 -10.70 27.13
N THR A 193 35.15 -9.49 27.68
CA THR A 193 36.01 -9.10 28.81
C THR A 193 35.52 -9.86 30.04
N ASP A 194 36.01 -11.08 30.19
CA ASP A 194 36.19 -11.73 31.48
C ASP A 194 37.62 -11.42 31.95
N ALA A 195 37.74 -10.87 33.16
CA ALA A 195 38.90 -10.73 34.06
C ALA A 195 38.84 -9.32 34.69
N ALA A 196 38.85 -9.12 36.00
CA ALA A 196 38.94 -9.97 37.18
C ALA A 196 38.43 -9.13 38.38
#